data_AF-A0A7G8W4T0-F1
#
_entry.id   AF-A0A7G8W4T0-F1
#
_cell.length_a   1.000
_cell.length_b   1.000
_cell.length_c   1.000
_cell.angle_alpha   90.00
_cell.angle_beta   90.00
_cell.angle_gamma   90.00
#
_symmetry.space_group_name_H-M   'P 1'
#
loop_
_entity.id
_entity.type
_entity.pdbx_description
1 polymer ?
#
loop_
_entity_poly.entity_id
_entity_poly.type
_entity_poly.pdbx_seq_one_letter_code
_entity_poly.pdbx_strand_id
1 'polypeptide(L)'
;MARCGYENADPSVTVTWRPPAPNPALSFRRTGVDTYNAEKLAKARSCAAMPLATLVEKGPGFERYTLACNSGQTLAVRCDFGNCRAS
;
A
#
# COMPACT_ATOMS: atom_id res chain seq x y z
N MET A 1 -21.19 -36.75 9.04
CA MET A 1 -20.90 -35.52 9.80
C MET A 1 -20.88 -34.36 8.81
N ALA A 2 -21.94 -33.55 8.84
CA ALA A 2 -22.14 -32.41 7.95
C ALA A 2 -21.07 -31.34 8.21
N ARG A 3 -20.48 -30.80 7.14
CA ARG A 3 -19.62 -29.61 7.22
C ARG A 3 -20.49 -28.40 6.88
N CYS A 4 -20.55 -27.44 7.79
CA CYS A 4 -21.39 -26.26 7.66
C CYS A 4 -21.09 -25.47 6.38
N GLY A 5 -22.17 -25.17 5.64
CA GLY A 5 -22.28 -24.03 4.72
C GLY A 5 -21.99 -24.36 3.25
N TYR A 6 -23.07 -24.61 2.50
CA TYR A 6 -23.18 -24.67 1.04
C TYR A 6 -22.76 -26.00 0.39
N GLU A 7 -23.74 -26.91 0.31
CA GLU A 7 -23.73 -28.06 -0.60
C GLU A 7 -24.28 -27.57 -1.95
N ASN A 8 -23.48 -27.62 -3.02
CA ASN A 8 -23.93 -27.28 -4.36
C ASN A 8 -25.06 -28.25 -4.75
N ALA A 9 -26.28 -27.74 -4.93
CA ALA A 9 -27.47 -28.52 -5.25
C ALA A 9 -27.56 -28.97 -6.72
N ASP A 10 -26.59 -28.58 -7.56
CA ASP A 10 -26.58 -28.86 -8.99
C ASP A 10 -25.53 -29.94 -9.32
N PRO A 11 -25.96 -31.16 -9.72
CA PRO A 11 -25.06 -32.25 -10.07
C PRO A 11 -24.29 -32.02 -11.38
N SER A 12 -24.58 -30.96 -12.13
CA SER A 12 -23.91 -30.62 -13.39
C SER A 12 -22.64 -29.77 -13.22
N VAL A 13 -22.45 -29.13 -12.05
CA VAL A 13 -21.29 -28.25 -11.80
C VAL A 13 -20.08 -29.08 -11.40
N THR A 14 -19.28 -29.49 -12.38
CA THR A 14 -18.02 -30.24 -12.18
C THR A 14 -16.83 -29.35 -11.81
N VAL A 15 -16.92 -28.03 -12.01
CA VAL A 15 -15.85 -27.07 -11.67
C VAL A 15 -16.46 -25.80 -11.08
N THR A 16 -16.36 -25.64 -9.76
CA THR A 16 -16.58 -24.35 -9.12
C THR A 16 -15.30 -23.53 -9.22
N TRP A 17 -15.34 -22.37 -9.89
CA TRP A 17 -14.20 -21.45 -9.90
C TRP A 17 -13.86 -21.06 -8.46
N ARG A 18 -12.62 -21.35 -8.04
CA ARG A 18 -12.09 -20.93 -6.74
C ARG A 18 -11.07 -19.82 -6.99
N PRO A 19 -11.30 -18.58 -6.50
CA PRO A 19 -10.29 -17.55 -6.63
C PRO A 19 -9.00 -18.05 -5.96
N PRO A 20 -7.82 -17.76 -6.55
CA PRO A 20 -6.57 -17.94 -5.82
C PRO A 20 -6.64 -17.10 -4.53
N ALA A 21 -6.09 -17.64 -3.44
CA ALA A 21 -6.05 -16.95 -2.16
C ALA A 21 -5.38 -15.57 -2.34
N PRO A 22 -5.89 -14.51 -1.69
CA PRO A 22 -5.23 -13.21 -1.71
C PRO A 22 -3.76 -13.38 -1.32
N ASN A 23 -2.84 -12.92 -2.17
CA ASN A 23 -1.42 -12.96 -1.83
C ASN A 23 -1.17 -11.93 -0.71
N PRO A 24 -0.80 -12.33 0.51
CA PRO A 24 -0.51 -11.36 1.58
C PRO A 24 0.71 -10.49 1.26
N ALA A 25 1.55 -10.89 0.28
CA ALA A 25 2.64 -10.06 -0.24
C ALA A 25 2.14 -8.90 -1.12
N LEU A 26 0.90 -8.95 -1.62
CA LEU A 26 0.20 -7.79 -2.17
C LEU A 26 -0.45 -6.99 -1.03
N SER A 27 0.31 -6.76 0.03
CA SER A 27 -0.06 -5.86 1.11
C SER A 27 -0.39 -4.51 0.50
N PHE A 28 -1.64 -4.06 0.65
CA PHE A 28 -2.01 -2.70 0.33
C PHE A 28 -1.17 -1.76 1.19
N ARG A 29 -0.17 -1.13 0.57
CA ARG A 29 0.65 -0.13 1.23
C ARG A 29 -0.28 0.96 1.74
N ARG A 30 -0.12 1.36 3.00
CA ARG A 30 -0.91 2.45 3.57
C ARG A 30 -0.58 3.75 2.85
N THR A 31 -1.60 4.44 2.37
CA THR A 31 -1.48 5.73 1.67
C THR A 31 -2.37 6.78 2.33
N GLY A 32 -2.06 8.05 2.08
CA GLY A 32 -2.85 9.21 2.50
C GLY A 32 -3.02 10.21 1.36
N VAL A 33 -3.51 11.40 1.70
CA VAL A 33 -3.81 12.47 0.74
C VAL A 33 -2.53 12.96 0.07
N ASP A 34 -1.45 13.07 0.83
CA ASP A 34 -0.17 13.62 0.38
C ASP A 34 0.78 12.57 -0.19
N THR A 35 0.32 11.34 -0.45
CA THR A 35 1.17 10.24 -0.96
C THR A 35 1.90 10.64 -2.23
N TYR A 36 1.17 11.22 -3.19
CA TYR A 36 1.74 11.67 -4.45
C TYR A 36 2.79 12.78 -4.25
N ASN A 37 2.52 13.72 -3.34
CA ASN A 37 3.44 14.82 -3.05
C ASN A 37 4.73 14.30 -2.40
N ALA A 38 4.62 13.32 -1.49
CA ALA A 38 5.76 12.65 -0.88
C ALA A 38 6.61 11.88 -1.91
N GLU A 39 5.97 11.13 -2.81
CA GLU A 39 6.65 10.40 -3.90
C GLU A 39 7.32 11.36 -4.89
N LYS A 40 6.65 12.46 -5.24
CA LYS A 40 7.21 13.52 -6.10
C LYS A 40 8.46 14.14 -5.48
N LEU A 41 8.44 14.45 -4.19
CA LEU A 41 9.61 14.96 -3.47
C LEU A 41 10.76 13.94 -3.48
N ALA A 42 10.47 12.68 -3.18
CA ALA A 42 11.47 11.62 -3.16
C ALA A 42 12.09 11.40 -4.56
N LYS A 43 11.28 11.49 -5.62
CA LYS A 43 11.76 11.44 -7.01
C LYS A 43 12.67 12.62 -7.32
N ALA A 44 12.30 13.84 -6.91
CA ALA A 44 13.12 15.04 -7.10
C ALA A 44 14.45 14.99 -6.33
N ARG A 45 14.52 14.21 -5.25
CA ARG A 45 15.73 13.92 -4.47
C ARG A 45 16.52 12.70 -4.96
N SER A 46 16.13 12.11 -6.09
CA SER A 46 16.78 10.91 -6.64
C SER A 46 16.82 9.73 -5.65
N CYS A 47 15.85 9.64 -4.73
CA CYS A 47 15.78 8.53 -3.76
C CYS A 47 15.53 7.19 -4.47
N ALA A 48 14.55 7.14 -5.38
CA ALA A 48 14.27 5.98 -6.22
C ALA A 48 13.70 6.41 -7.57
N ALA A 49 13.83 5.57 -8.60
CA ALA A 49 13.24 5.82 -9.92
C ALA A 49 11.70 5.81 -9.87
N MET A 50 11.15 4.91 -9.05
CA MET A 50 9.72 4.79 -8.73
C MET A 50 9.58 4.73 -7.21
N PRO A 51 9.62 5.87 -6.51
CA PRO A 51 9.51 5.90 -5.07
C PRO A 51 8.11 5.49 -4.63
N LEU A 52 8.03 4.62 -3.62
CA LEU A 52 6.79 4.10 -3.07
C LEU A 52 6.65 4.53 -1.59
N ALA A 53 5.79 5.53 -1.32
CA ALA A 53 5.64 6.15 0.00
C ALA A 53 4.64 5.45 0.95
N THR A 54 5.12 4.79 1.99
CA THR A 54 4.27 4.16 3.02
C THR A 54 3.88 5.17 4.09
N LEU A 55 2.57 5.38 4.30
CA LEU A 55 2.04 6.25 5.34
C LEU A 55 2.29 5.63 6.73
N VAL A 56 3.10 6.31 7.53
CA VAL A 56 3.44 5.91 8.91
C VAL A 56 2.45 6.53 9.90
N GLU A 57 2.19 7.82 9.77
CA GLU A 57 1.42 8.59 10.74
C GLU A 57 0.56 9.63 10.02
N LYS A 58 -0.64 9.89 10.55
CA LYS A 58 -1.56 10.90 10.04
C LYS A 58 -2.22 11.62 11.20
N GLY A 59 -2.24 12.95 11.15
CA GLY A 59 -2.90 13.80 12.12
C GLY A 59 -3.63 14.98 11.44
N PRO A 60 -4.18 15.92 12.24
CA PRO A 60 -4.88 17.07 11.70
C PRO A 60 -3.92 17.97 10.93
N GLY A 61 -4.06 17.99 9.61
CA GLY A 61 -3.22 18.82 8.73
C GLY A 61 -1.82 18.28 8.47
N PHE A 62 -1.48 17.05 8.90
CA PHE A 62 -0.18 16.47 8.56
C PHE A 62 -0.23 14.96 8.28
N GLU A 63 0.70 14.50 7.45
CA GLU A 63 0.96 13.10 7.14
C GLU A 63 2.48 12.84 7.15
N ARG A 64 2.90 11.68 7.67
CA ARG A 64 4.31 11.23 7.63
C ARG A 64 4.44 9.95 6.84
N TYR A 65 5.42 9.93 5.96
CA TYR A 65 5.70 8.85 5.03
C TYR A 65 7.13 8.33 5.20
N THR A 66 7.32 7.06 4.85
CA THR A 66 8.63 6.44 4.67
C THR A 66 8.73 5.91 3.25
N LEU A 67 9.89 6.12 2.61
CA LEU A 67 10.19 5.63 1.27
C LEU A 67 11.49 4.86 1.29
N ALA A 68 11.52 3.69 0.63
CA ALA A 68 12.76 2.98 0.39
C ALA A 68 13.49 3.62 -0.80
N CYS A 69 14.74 4.05 -0.60
CA CYS A 69 15.60 4.54 -1.66
C CYS A 69 16.39 3.39 -2.31
N ASN A 70 16.79 3.57 -3.56
CA ASN A 70 17.64 2.63 -4.29
C ASN A 70 19.01 2.42 -3.62
N SER A 71 19.45 3.36 -2.77
CA SER A 71 20.65 3.25 -1.95
C SER A 71 20.52 2.28 -0.77
N GLY A 72 19.34 1.72 -0.52
CA GLY A 72 19.04 0.94 0.69
C GLY A 72 18.73 1.78 1.92
N GLN A 73 18.82 3.11 1.82
CA GLN A 73 18.39 4.03 2.88
C GLN A 73 16.88 4.23 2.85
N THR A 74 16.32 4.63 3.99
CA THR A 74 14.92 5.02 4.09
C THR A 74 14.82 6.54 4.20
N LEU A 75 14.03 7.16 3.31
CA LEU A 75 13.73 8.58 3.38
C LEU A 75 12.44 8.80 4.17
N ALA A 76 12.51 9.58 5.23
CA ALA A 76 11.33 10.05 5.94
C ALA A 76 10.86 11.38 5.34
N VAL A 77 9.55 11.49 5.13
CA VAL A 77 8.90 12.68 4.57
C VAL A 77 7.75 13.09 5.48
N ARG A 78 7.65 14.38 5.78
CA ARG A 78 6.51 14.97 6.47
C ARG A 78 5.83 15.96 5.54
N CYS A 79 4.53 15.81 5.38
CA CYS A 79 3.68 16.72 4.63
C CYS A 79 2.77 17.43 5.62
N ASP A 80 2.85 18.76 5.67
CA ASP A 80 1.97 19.61 6.48
C ASP A 80 1.12 20.45 5.51
N PHE A 81 -0.20 20.25 5.50
CA PHE A 81 -1.17 20.91 4.62
C PHE A 81 -0.77 20.88 3.13
N GLY A 82 -0.32 19.73 2.61
CA GLY A 82 0.13 19.60 1.21
C GLY A 82 1.60 19.97 0.94
N ASN A 83 2.30 20.55 1.92
CA ASN A 83 3.71 20.92 1.77
C ASN A 83 4.61 19.82 2.32
N CYS A 84 5.23 19.05 1.43
CA CYS A 84 6.11 17.94 1.80
C CYS A 84 7.57 18.38 1.91
N ARG A 85 8.23 17.95 3.00
CA ARG A 85 9.67 18.09 3.24
C ARG A 85 10.26 16.78 3.73
N ALA A 86 11.54 16.56 3.45
CA ALA A 86 12.25 15.46 4.08
C ALA A 86 12.53 15.79 5.54
N SER A 87 12.44 14.77 6.39
CA SER A 87 12.68 14.84 7.84
C SER A 87 13.79 13.90 8.26
#